data_AF-A0A2P7YMN5-F1
#
_entry.id   AF-A0A2P7YMN5-F1
#
_cell.length_a   1.000
_cell.length_b   1.000
_cell.length_c   1.000
_cell.angle_alpha   90.00
_cell.angle_beta   90.00
_cell.angle_gamma   90.00
#
_symmetry.space_group_name_H-M   'P 1'
#
loop_
_entity.id
_entity.type
_entity.pdbx_description
1 polymer ?
#
loop_
_entity_poly.entity_id
_entity_poly.type
_entity_poly.pdbx_seq_one_letter_code
_entity_poly.pdbx_strand_id
1 'polypeptide(L)'
;MTVGRVLHGIDGDQYAQPQIEYRIHAVIKSTSDSGSDSTVAQTDEEVTIMPCSEPSPPIDTDDFPGEFIQSVTYPFRTSYLGPRYQMTLSLPEPTPMFTCTVLDSTTNLRLRIEVDISTEKGGRDLASLSKVLESLRFKARFALRAKTFYATRPFSQMPGYTMANTHGLPNIHDSASETHTVDISSSCWRPHFHSDASHPNDVTASSSNFDLQTAGTDIISPSDSVPSIKQWSTTLEVLLPVEGALIPTFCSAIASRQYSIVARIKVKGGPLKEFLLEMPVQNHCSPPPNALQSTGNTQTDWSGRNGSGTRSGASEPASDVLDADVL
;
A
#
# COMPACT_ATOMS: atom_id res chain seq x y z
N MET A 1 -32.35 15.00 8.68
CA MET A 1 -31.68 13.77 8.22
C MET A 1 -31.82 13.72 6.72
N THR A 2 -30.72 13.92 6.00
CA THR A 2 -30.66 13.63 4.57
C THR A 2 -30.64 12.11 4.45
N VAL A 3 -31.70 11.55 3.88
CA VAL A 3 -31.75 10.13 3.56
C VAL A 3 -30.67 9.90 2.50
N GLY A 4 -29.71 9.02 2.78
CA GLY A 4 -28.72 8.60 1.79
C GLY A 4 -29.38 7.83 0.65
N ARG A 5 -28.61 7.00 -0.06
CA ARG A 5 -29.18 6.16 -1.11
C ARG A 5 -30.21 5.19 -0.53
N VAL A 6 -31.39 5.13 -1.13
CA VAL A 6 -32.41 4.11 -0.82
C VAL A 6 -31.96 2.79 -1.44
N LEU A 7 -31.76 1.78 -0.60
CA LEU A 7 -31.43 0.42 -0.99
C LEU A 7 -32.69 -0.44 -0.91
N HIS A 8 -32.86 -1.36 -1.84
CA HIS A 8 -33.98 -2.31 -1.84
C HIS A 8 -33.46 -3.67 -1.39
N GLY A 9 -34.07 -4.22 -0.35
CA GLY A 9 -33.81 -5.58 0.12
C GLY A 9 -34.36 -6.64 -0.82
N ILE A 10 -33.93 -7.88 -0.59
CA ILE A 10 -34.39 -9.06 -1.34
C ILE A 10 -35.91 -9.26 -1.17
N ASP A 11 -36.45 -8.87 -0.02
CA ASP A 11 -37.88 -8.95 0.31
C ASP A 11 -38.71 -7.77 -0.23
N GLY A 12 -38.08 -6.83 -0.95
CA GLY A 12 -38.72 -5.61 -1.46
C GLY A 12 -38.75 -4.44 -0.47
N ASP A 13 -38.30 -4.66 0.76
CA ASP A 13 -38.20 -3.63 1.79
C ASP A 13 -37.19 -2.53 1.40
N GLN A 14 -37.55 -1.28 1.71
CA GLN A 14 -36.68 -0.13 1.48
C GLN A 14 -35.87 0.18 2.73
N TYR A 15 -34.55 0.23 2.57
CA TYR A 15 -33.63 0.64 3.61
C TYR A 15 -32.98 1.96 3.21
N ALA A 16 -33.01 2.94 4.12
CA ALA A 16 -32.22 4.15 3.99
C ALA A 16 -30.82 3.87 4.52
N GLN A 17 -29.79 4.01 3.69
CA GLN A 17 -28.43 4.06 4.21
C GLN A 17 -28.25 5.40 4.95
N PRO A 18 -27.83 5.41 6.23
CA PRO A 18 -27.52 6.65 6.91
C PRO A 18 -26.32 7.30 6.23
N GLN A 19 -26.52 8.49 5.66
CA GLN A 19 -25.43 9.38 5.29
C GLN A 19 -25.11 10.24 6.52
N ILE A 20 -23.95 9.99 7.12
CA ILE A 20 -23.47 10.80 8.24
C ILE A 20 -22.46 11.78 7.66
N GLU A 21 -22.83 13.05 7.67
CA GLU A 21 -21.98 14.18 7.26
C GLU A 21 -21.66 15.00 8.51
N TYR A 22 -20.38 15.28 8.72
CA TYR A 22 -19.93 16.15 9.80
C TYR A 22 -19.52 17.48 9.19
N ARG A 23 -20.02 18.59 9.74
CA ARG A 23 -19.64 19.93 9.29
C ARG A 23 -19.29 20.82 10.48
N ILE A 24 -18.26 21.64 10.33
CA ILE A 24 -17.96 22.73 11.27
C ILE A 24 -18.73 23.95 10.78
N HIS A 25 -19.73 24.33 11.59
CA HIS A 25 -20.50 25.55 11.41
C HIS A 25 -19.93 26.65 12.31
N ALA A 26 -19.40 27.71 11.71
CA ALA A 26 -18.83 28.84 12.44
C ALA A 26 -19.67 30.11 12.22
N VAL A 27 -20.05 30.76 13.32
CA VAL A 27 -20.87 31.98 13.31
C VAL A 27 -20.17 33.06 14.11
N ILE A 28 -19.88 34.20 13.47
CA ILE A 28 -19.28 35.38 14.08
C ILE A 28 -20.34 36.45 14.18
N LYS A 29 -20.57 36.97 15.40
CA LYS A 29 -21.48 38.08 15.64
C LYS A 29 -20.68 39.28 16.10
N SER A 30 -20.71 40.36 15.31
CA SER A 30 -20.17 41.66 15.71
C SER A 30 -21.31 42.51 16.24
N THR A 31 -21.15 43.07 17.44
CA THR A 31 -22.08 44.03 18.03
C THR A 31 -21.46 45.42 17.94
N SER A 32 -22.09 46.31 17.17
CA SER A 32 -21.75 47.74 17.18
C SER A 32 -22.30 48.42 18.45
N ASP A 33 -21.50 49.28 19.08
CA ASP A 33 -21.90 50.09 20.24
C ASP A 33 -23.08 51.04 19.95
N SER A 34 -23.42 51.26 18.67
CA SER A 34 -24.56 52.08 18.24
C SER A 34 -25.93 51.40 18.35
N GLY A 35 -26.02 50.21 18.94
CA GLY A 35 -27.27 49.60 19.42
C GLY A 35 -28.28 49.18 18.35
N SER A 36 -27.93 49.18 17.07
CA SER A 36 -28.89 48.88 15.99
C SER A 36 -28.43 47.95 14.88
N ASP A 37 -27.12 47.70 14.70
CA ASP A 37 -26.64 46.75 13.68
C ASP A 37 -25.70 45.70 14.26
N SER A 38 -26.14 44.44 14.20
CA SER A 38 -25.30 43.27 14.43
C SER A 38 -24.96 42.64 13.10
N THR A 39 -23.69 42.68 12.69
CA THR A 39 -23.23 41.93 11.52
C THR A 39 -22.99 40.48 11.93
N VAL A 40 -23.62 39.56 11.20
CA VAL A 40 -23.43 38.12 11.38
C VAL A 40 -22.69 37.60 10.15
N ALA A 41 -21.48 37.09 10.34
CA ALA A 41 -20.77 36.31 9.34
C ALA A 41 -20.92 34.82 9.68
N GLN A 42 -21.16 33.99 8.68
CA GLN A 42 -21.34 32.55 8.85
C GLN A 42 -20.53 31.81 7.78
N THR A 43 -19.87 30.73 8.18
CA THR A 43 -19.26 29.76 7.26
C THR A 43 -19.59 28.33 7.71
N ASP A 44 -19.57 27.41 6.77
CA ASP A 44 -19.86 25.99 6.98
C ASP A 44 -18.86 25.17 6.15
N GLU A 45 -18.11 24.29 6.79
CA GLU A 45 -17.06 23.47 6.17
C GLU A 45 -17.23 22.00 6.54
N GLU A 46 -17.15 21.11 5.55
CA GLU A 46 -17.24 19.66 5.78
C GLU A 46 -15.98 19.14 6.48
N VAL A 47 -16.16 18.27 7.48
CA VAL A 47 -15.06 17.62 8.20
C VAL A 47 -15.09 16.12 7.96
N THR A 48 -14.00 15.62 7.40
CA THR A 48 -13.78 14.17 7.34
C THR A 48 -13.23 13.70 8.68
N ILE A 49 -14.04 12.94 9.44
CA ILE A 49 -13.56 12.25 10.64
C ILE A 49 -12.95 10.92 10.23
N MET A 50 -11.62 10.82 10.29
CA MET A 50 -10.90 9.58 10.05
C MET A 50 -10.55 8.89 11.36
N PRO A 51 -10.99 7.63 11.60
CA PRO A 51 -10.49 6.87 12.74
C PRO A 51 -8.98 6.72 12.66
N CYS A 52 -8.29 7.11 13.73
CA CYS A 52 -6.89 6.75 13.90
C CYS A 52 -6.81 5.26 14.24
N SER A 53 -5.93 4.54 13.57
CA SER A 53 -5.71 3.11 13.80
C SER A 53 -4.21 2.82 13.83
N GLU A 54 -3.80 1.99 14.77
CA GLU A 54 -2.48 1.37 14.72
C GLU A 54 -2.41 0.38 13.54
N PRO A 55 -1.22 0.14 12.97
CA PRO A 55 -1.07 -0.86 11.94
C PRO A 55 -1.42 -2.24 12.52
N SER A 56 -2.33 -2.97 11.86
CA SER A 56 -2.62 -4.36 12.18
C SER A 56 -1.40 -5.24 11.88
N PRO A 57 -1.26 -6.42 12.53
CA PRO A 57 -0.25 -7.39 12.09
C PRO A 57 -0.46 -7.77 10.61
N PRO A 58 0.60 -8.13 9.86
CA PRO A 58 0.50 -8.61 8.48
C PRO A 58 -0.62 -9.64 8.33
N ILE A 59 -1.32 -9.59 7.20
CA ILE A 59 -2.43 -10.51 6.95
C ILE A 59 -1.85 -11.86 6.55
N ASP A 60 -2.22 -12.92 7.26
CA ASP A 60 -1.93 -14.27 6.79
C ASP A 60 -2.77 -14.54 5.53
N THR A 61 -2.13 -14.57 4.37
CA THR A 61 -2.83 -14.79 3.10
C THR A 61 -3.36 -16.20 2.95
N ASP A 62 -2.87 -17.15 3.75
CA ASP A 62 -3.37 -18.53 3.74
C ASP A 62 -4.81 -18.62 4.29
N ASP A 63 -5.23 -17.64 5.09
CA ASP A 63 -6.62 -17.50 5.56
C ASP A 63 -7.59 -17.05 4.44
N PHE A 64 -7.07 -16.59 3.30
CA PHE A 64 -7.85 -16.07 2.16
C PHE A 64 -7.55 -16.82 0.86
N PRO A 65 -7.85 -18.13 0.80
CA PRO A 65 -7.46 -18.99 -0.31
C PRO A 65 -8.05 -18.49 -1.63
N GLY A 66 -7.17 -18.23 -2.60
CA GLY A 66 -7.53 -17.78 -3.95
C GLY A 66 -7.89 -16.29 -4.07
N GLU A 67 -7.86 -15.52 -2.97
CA GLU A 67 -8.08 -14.08 -3.02
C GLU A 67 -6.80 -13.31 -3.39
N PHE A 68 -5.66 -13.80 -2.91
CA PHE A 68 -4.36 -13.21 -3.19
C PHE A 68 -3.53 -14.14 -4.08
N ILE A 69 -2.82 -13.53 -5.03
CA ILE A 69 -1.91 -14.21 -5.95
C ILE A 69 -0.52 -13.62 -5.70
N GLN A 70 0.16 -14.13 -4.68
CA GLN A 70 1.49 -13.64 -4.30
C GLN A 70 2.59 -14.06 -5.27
N SER A 71 2.40 -15.17 -5.98
CA SER A 71 3.39 -15.73 -6.88
C SER A 71 2.74 -16.38 -8.09
N VAL A 72 3.35 -16.20 -9.27
CA VAL A 72 2.95 -16.85 -10.52
C VAL A 72 4.18 -17.36 -11.23
N THR A 73 4.10 -18.63 -11.66
CA THR A 73 5.16 -19.29 -12.41
C THR A 73 4.70 -19.57 -13.84
N TYR A 74 5.49 -19.14 -14.81
CA TYR A 74 5.29 -19.50 -16.21
C TYR A 74 6.52 -20.15 -16.82
N PRO A 75 6.33 -21.18 -17.65
CA PRO A 75 7.40 -21.74 -18.44
C PRO A 75 7.80 -20.80 -19.58
N PHE A 76 9.09 -20.72 -19.89
CA PHE A 76 9.58 -20.01 -21.08
C PHE A 76 10.78 -20.70 -21.71
N ARG A 77 11.13 -20.25 -22.92
CA ARG A 77 12.36 -20.63 -23.62
C ARG A 77 13.03 -19.37 -24.13
N THR A 78 14.36 -19.36 -24.13
CA THR A 78 15.16 -18.28 -24.70
C THR A 78 15.21 -18.34 -26.24
N SER A 79 14.97 -19.52 -26.82
CA SER A 79 14.84 -19.76 -28.25
C SER A 79 13.84 -20.89 -28.54
N TYR A 80 13.35 -21.01 -29.78
CA TYR A 80 12.32 -22.00 -30.14
C TYR A 80 12.72 -23.45 -29.79
N LEU A 81 13.99 -23.80 -30.05
CA LEU A 81 14.58 -25.12 -29.77
C LEU A 81 15.38 -25.16 -28.46
N GLY A 82 15.40 -24.06 -27.71
CA GLY A 82 16.20 -23.92 -26.50
C GLY A 82 15.63 -24.73 -25.32
N PRO A 83 16.45 -24.87 -24.25
CA PRO A 83 15.98 -25.41 -22.98
C PRO A 83 14.77 -24.64 -22.45
N ARG A 84 13.92 -25.36 -21.72
CA ARG A 84 12.76 -24.79 -21.03
C ARG A 84 13.18 -24.39 -19.63
N TYR A 85 12.81 -23.17 -19.25
CA TYR A 85 13.00 -22.60 -17.93
C TYR A 85 11.64 -22.33 -17.31
N GLN A 86 11.62 -22.15 -16.00
CA GLN A 86 10.45 -21.61 -15.31
C GLN A 86 10.80 -20.24 -14.75
N MET A 87 9.97 -19.24 -15.04
CA MET A 87 10.08 -17.91 -14.46
C MET A 87 8.98 -17.75 -13.44
N THR A 88 9.38 -17.49 -12.19
CA THR A 88 8.48 -17.20 -11.08
C THR A 88 8.59 -15.73 -10.75
N LEU A 89 7.46 -15.02 -10.79
CA LEU A 89 7.35 -13.67 -10.27
C LEU A 89 6.59 -13.75 -8.95
N SER A 90 7.15 -13.17 -7.90
CA SER A 90 6.50 -13.06 -6.60
C SER A 90 6.58 -11.65 -6.05
N LEU A 91 5.53 -11.28 -5.31
CA LEU A 91 5.38 -9.97 -4.72
C LEU A 91 4.95 -10.16 -3.25
N PRO A 92 5.90 -10.08 -2.31
CA PRO A 92 5.59 -10.19 -0.89
C PRO A 92 4.73 -9.02 -0.43
N GLU A 93 4.07 -9.18 0.71
CA GLU A 93 3.29 -8.10 1.33
C GLU A 93 4.18 -6.85 1.52
N PRO A 94 3.75 -5.68 1.02
CA PRO A 94 4.51 -4.44 1.15
C PRO A 94 4.39 -3.87 2.57
N THR A 95 5.28 -2.93 2.89
CA THR A 95 5.19 -2.17 4.15
C THR A 95 3.84 -1.42 4.22
N PRO A 96 3.20 -1.34 5.40
CA PRO A 96 1.99 -0.57 5.58
C PRO A 96 2.11 0.89 5.10
N MET A 97 1.06 1.37 4.46
CA MET A 97 0.94 2.74 3.95
C MET A 97 0.39 3.68 5.03
N PHE A 98 0.77 4.95 4.93
CA PHE A 98 0.34 6.03 5.82
C PHE A 98 -0.34 7.12 4.98
N THR A 99 -1.67 7.24 5.05
CA THR A 99 -2.44 8.22 4.25
C THR A 99 -3.26 9.18 5.11
N CYS A 100 -2.74 9.55 6.27
CA CYS A 100 -3.46 10.37 7.26
C CYS A 100 -3.53 11.86 6.87
N THR A 101 -2.92 12.27 5.75
CA THR A 101 -2.90 13.65 5.23
C THR A 101 -3.29 13.69 3.76
N VAL A 102 -3.68 14.87 3.26
CA VAL A 102 -4.02 15.14 1.84
C VAL A 102 -2.80 15.03 0.90
N LEU A 103 -1.64 14.63 1.43
CA LEU A 103 -0.42 14.49 0.64
C LEU A 103 -0.35 13.11 0.01
N ASP A 104 0.20 13.06 -1.19
CA ASP A 104 0.49 11.80 -1.87
C ASP A 104 1.41 10.95 -1.00
N SER A 105 1.01 9.70 -0.80
CA SER A 105 1.83 8.72 -0.09
C SER A 105 2.56 7.84 -1.10
N THR A 106 3.63 7.19 -0.66
CA THR A 106 4.35 6.23 -1.49
C THR A 106 4.51 4.93 -0.73
N THR A 107 4.35 3.81 -1.43
CA THR A 107 4.67 2.48 -0.89
C THR A 107 5.78 1.83 -1.70
N ASN A 108 6.67 1.11 -1.01
CA ASN A 108 7.77 0.39 -1.64
C ASN A 108 7.35 -1.06 -1.88
N LEU A 109 7.36 -1.46 -3.14
CA LEU A 109 7.05 -2.82 -3.58
C LEU A 109 8.34 -3.54 -3.93
N ARG A 110 8.49 -4.79 -3.47
CA ARG A 110 9.66 -5.63 -3.74
C ARG A 110 9.30 -6.77 -4.68
N LEU A 111 9.33 -6.51 -5.98
CA LEU A 111 9.08 -7.56 -6.98
C LEU A 111 10.28 -8.50 -7.07
N ARG A 112 10.09 -9.76 -6.68
CA ARG A 112 11.09 -10.82 -6.80
C ARG A 112 10.85 -11.61 -8.08
N ILE A 113 11.91 -11.83 -8.84
CA ILE A 113 11.89 -12.61 -10.06
C ILE A 113 12.89 -13.73 -9.91
N GLU A 114 12.45 -14.95 -10.18
CA GLU A 114 13.26 -16.15 -10.11
C GLU A 114 13.16 -16.92 -11.42
N VAL A 115 14.26 -17.53 -11.82
CA VAL A 115 14.34 -18.37 -13.00
C VAL A 115 14.98 -19.69 -12.63
N ASP A 116 14.15 -20.72 -12.60
CA ASP A 116 14.59 -22.08 -12.31
C ASP A 116 15.08 -22.76 -13.57
N ILE A 117 16.25 -23.39 -13.45
CA ILE A 117 16.89 -24.17 -14.49
C ILE A 117 16.49 -25.62 -14.26
N SER A 118 15.48 -26.12 -14.98
CA SER A 118 15.09 -27.53 -14.89
C SER A 118 16.18 -28.39 -15.56
N THR A 119 17.20 -28.76 -14.82
CA THR A 119 18.34 -29.53 -15.34
C THR A 119 18.03 -31.02 -15.33
N GLU A 120 17.42 -31.54 -16.40
CA GLU A 120 17.54 -32.99 -16.67
C GLU A 120 18.76 -33.31 -17.54
N LYS A 121 19.21 -32.42 -18.45
CA LYS A 121 20.27 -32.77 -19.44
C LYS A 121 21.24 -31.68 -19.93
N GLY A 122 21.27 -30.46 -19.36
CA GLY A 122 21.96 -29.36 -20.05
C GLY A 122 22.54 -28.25 -19.19
N GLY A 123 23.65 -28.50 -18.50
CA GLY A 123 24.49 -27.45 -17.91
C GLY A 123 25.31 -26.63 -18.93
N ARG A 124 25.08 -26.79 -20.25
CA ARG A 124 25.96 -26.25 -21.29
C ARG A 124 25.69 -24.81 -21.73
N ASP A 125 24.62 -24.18 -21.26
CA ASP A 125 24.25 -22.85 -21.77
C ASP A 125 23.81 -21.82 -20.72
N LEU A 126 24.51 -21.81 -19.57
CA LEU A 126 24.30 -20.81 -18.53
C LEU A 126 24.73 -19.40 -18.96
N ALA A 127 25.76 -19.31 -19.82
CA ALA A 127 26.28 -18.04 -20.31
C ALA A 127 25.35 -17.36 -21.32
N SER A 128 24.58 -18.11 -22.13
CA SER A 128 23.54 -17.47 -22.95
C SER A 128 22.35 -17.06 -22.09
N LEU A 129 21.96 -17.89 -21.11
CA LEU A 129 20.86 -17.59 -20.22
C LEU A 129 21.12 -16.28 -19.47
N SER A 130 22.30 -16.09 -18.88
CA SER A 130 22.64 -14.86 -18.17
C SER A 130 22.51 -13.62 -19.05
N LYS A 131 23.01 -13.68 -20.30
CA LYS A 131 22.85 -12.59 -21.28
C LYS A 131 21.39 -12.31 -21.60
N VAL A 132 20.58 -13.35 -21.75
CA VAL A 132 19.13 -13.19 -21.99
C VAL A 132 18.47 -12.54 -20.79
N LEU A 133 18.76 -13.01 -19.57
CA LEU A 133 18.23 -12.45 -18.33
C LEU A 133 18.57 -10.95 -18.17
N GLU A 134 19.82 -10.56 -18.43
CA GLU A 134 20.28 -9.16 -18.40
C GLU A 134 19.57 -8.27 -19.44
N SER A 135 19.16 -8.86 -20.56
CA SER A 135 18.41 -8.17 -21.61
C SER A 135 16.91 -8.07 -21.33
N LEU A 136 16.38 -8.80 -20.34
CA LEU A 136 14.96 -8.78 -20.03
C LEU A 136 14.53 -7.38 -19.56
N ARG A 137 13.38 -6.97 -20.08
CA ARG A 137 12.69 -5.74 -19.71
C ARG A 137 11.26 -6.09 -19.36
N PHE A 138 10.76 -5.49 -18.30
CA PHE A 138 9.42 -5.72 -17.79
C PHE A 138 8.63 -4.43 -17.92
N LYS A 139 7.36 -4.54 -18.28
CA LYS A 139 6.38 -3.46 -18.19
C LYS A 139 5.40 -3.87 -17.12
N ALA A 140 5.42 -3.17 -16.00
CA ALA A 140 4.54 -3.42 -14.87
C ALA A 140 3.46 -2.33 -14.79
N ARG A 141 2.24 -2.76 -14.49
CA ARG A 141 1.07 -1.92 -14.27
C ARG A 141 0.53 -2.24 -12.89
N PHE A 142 0.52 -1.27 -12.00
CA PHE A 142 0.07 -1.41 -10.63
C PHE A 142 -1.22 -0.63 -10.45
N ALA A 143 -2.24 -1.24 -9.86
CA ALA A 143 -3.45 -0.55 -9.43
C ALA A 143 -3.68 -0.83 -7.94
N LEU A 144 -4.18 0.16 -7.20
CA LEU A 144 -4.65 -0.06 -5.84
C LEU A 144 -6.14 -0.39 -5.89
N ARG A 145 -6.53 -1.47 -5.25
CA ARG A 145 -7.91 -1.97 -5.19
C ARG A 145 -8.41 -1.89 -3.76
N ALA A 146 -9.51 -1.19 -3.55
CA ALA A 146 -10.18 -1.08 -2.27
C ALA A 146 -11.45 -1.96 -2.28
N LYS A 147 -11.50 -2.90 -1.34
CA LYS A 147 -12.64 -3.79 -1.10
C LYS A 147 -13.33 -3.37 0.19
N THR A 148 -14.59 -3.01 0.12
CA THR A 148 -15.42 -2.66 1.28
C THR A 148 -16.53 -3.70 1.43
N PHE A 149 -16.49 -4.44 2.52
CA PHE A 149 -17.48 -5.43 2.91
C PHE A 149 -18.44 -4.80 3.90
N TYR A 150 -19.74 -5.01 3.73
CA TYR A 150 -20.75 -4.56 4.68
C TYR A 150 -21.90 -5.57 4.78
N ALA A 151 -22.38 -5.79 6.00
CA ALA A 151 -23.46 -6.72 6.30
C ALA A 151 -24.43 -6.12 7.33
N THR A 152 -25.65 -6.66 7.37
CA THR A 152 -26.65 -6.34 8.40
C THR A 152 -26.49 -7.19 9.65
N ARG A 153 -25.59 -8.19 9.62
CA ARG A 153 -25.27 -9.08 10.73
C ARG A 153 -23.77 -9.05 11.00
N PRO A 154 -23.34 -9.29 12.25
CA PRO A 154 -21.93 -9.40 12.58
C PRO A 154 -21.21 -10.45 11.73
N PHE A 155 -20.02 -10.15 11.26
CA PHE A 155 -19.11 -11.12 10.68
C PHE A 155 -18.65 -12.08 11.77
N SER A 156 -18.66 -13.37 11.47
CA SER A 156 -18.09 -14.40 12.35
C SER A 156 -16.57 -14.44 12.27
N GLN A 157 -15.99 -13.88 11.20
CA GLN A 157 -14.55 -13.85 10.89
C GLN A 157 -14.24 -12.66 9.97
N MET A 158 -12.97 -12.40 9.70
CA MET A 158 -12.59 -11.38 8.72
C MET A 158 -13.26 -11.68 7.36
N PRO A 159 -14.01 -10.73 6.77
CA PRO A 159 -14.67 -10.98 5.50
C PRO A 159 -13.65 -11.08 4.37
N GLY A 160 -13.91 -12.01 3.45
CA GLY A 160 -13.16 -12.22 2.22
C GLY A 160 -14.10 -12.54 1.05
N TYR A 161 -13.56 -12.68 -0.16
CA TYR A 161 -14.37 -12.86 -1.37
C TYR A 161 -15.29 -14.09 -1.32
N THR A 162 -14.84 -15.17 -0.67
CA THR A 162 -15.60 -16.41 -0.50
C THR A 162 -16.89 -16.20 0.29
N MET A 163 -16.91 -15.24 1.22
CA MET A 163 -18.10 -14.95 2.04
C MET A 163 -19.20 -14.24 1.25
N ALA A 164 -18.87 -13.41 0.26
CA ALA A 164 -19.86 -12.65 -0.48
C ALA A 164 -20.69 -13.47 -1.48
N ASN A 165 -20.20 -14.66 -1.87
CA ASN A 165 -20.92 -15.54 -2.80
C ASN A 165 -21.93 -16.45 -2.11
N THR A 166 -22.06 -16.39 -0.79
CA THR A 166 -22.97 -17.24 -0.02
C THR A 166 -24.30 -16.50 0.23
N HIS A 167 -25.44 -17.15 -0.02
CA HIS A 167 -26.77 -16.52 0.03
C HIS A 167 -27.02 -15.77 1.36
N GLY A 168 -27.11 -14.44 1.30
CA GLY A 168 -27.43 -13.56 2.44
C GLY A 168 -26.24 -13.02 3.24
N LEU A 169 -25.01 -13.16 2.73
CA LEU A 169 -23.77 -12.70 3.36
C LEU A 169 -23.26 -11.37 2.74
N PRO A 170 -22.14 -10.76 3.21
CA PRO A 170 -21.89 -9.33 3.05
C PRO A 170 -21.92 -8.88 1.60
N ASN A 171 -22.49 -7.71 1.37
CA ASN A 171 -22.32 -7.00 0.11
C ASN A 171 -20.87 -6.52 0.00
N ILE A 172 -20.32 -6.59 -1.21
CA ILE A 172 -18.99 -6.05 -1.52
C ILE A 172 -19.15 -4.83 -2.41
N HIS A 173 -18.51 -3.74 -2.00
CA HIS A 173 -18.16 -2.64 -2.89
C HIS A 173 -16.69 -2.73 -3.24
N ASP A 174 -16.39 -2.96 -4.51
CA ASP A 174 -15.05 -3.12 -5.05
C ASP A 174 -14.73 -1.97 -6.00
N SER A 175 -13.63 -1.28 -5.72
CA SER A 175 -13.19 -0.12 -6.48
C SER A 175 -11.68 -0.22 -6.72
N ALA A 176 -11.24 0.13 -7.92
CA ALA A 176 -9.82 0.17 -8.25
C ALA A 176 -9.46 1.60 -8.68
N SER A 177 -8.36 2.12 -8.14
CA SER A 177 -7.81 3.43 -8.51
C SER A 177 -6.95 3.34 -9.77
N GLU A 178 -6.48 4.50 -10.23
CA GLU A 178 -5.69 4.62 -11.45
C GLU A 178 -4.42 3.77 -11.42
N THR A 179 -4.01 3.32 -12.61
CA THR A 179 -2.93 2.38 -12.79
C THR A 179 -1.61 3.10 -13.00
N HIS A 180 -0.66 2.94 -12.08
CA HIS A 180 0.72 3.40 -12.26
C HIS A 180 1.48 2.42 -13.17
N THR A 181 2.02 2.90 -14.29
CA THR A 181 2.79 2.09 -15.23
C THR A 181 4.28 2.37 -15.09
N VAL A 182 5.07 1.32 -14.83
CA VAL A 182 6.53 1.40 -14.68
C VAL A 182 7.20 0.46 -15.68
N ASP A 183 8.18 0.97 -16.40
CA ASP A 183 9.11 0.14 -17.17
C ASP A 183 10.29 -0.23 -16.27
N ILE A 184 10.48 -1.53 -16.05
CA ILE A 184 11.48 -2.05 -15.13
C ILE A 184 12.52 -2.84 -15.92
N SER A 185 13.79 -2.57 -15.64
CA SER A 185 14.92 -3.36 -16.15
C SER A 185 15.67 -3.97 -14.99
N SER A 186 15.90 -5.28 -15.03
CA SER A 186 16.85 -5.90 -14.10
C SER A 186 18.24 -5.92 -14.72
N SER A 187 19.21 -5.37 -14.01
CA SER A 187 20.64 -5.49 -14.32
C SER A 187 21.40 -6.36 -13.31
N CYS A 188 20.73 -6.85 -12.26
CA CYS A 188 21.38 -7.47 -11.10
C CYS A 188 20.87 -8.89 -10.84
N TRP A 189 21.00 -9.77 -11.83
CA TRP A 189 20.71 -11.19 -11.67
C TRP A 189 21.80 -11.88 -10.84
N ARG A 190 21.39 -12.65 -9.85
CA ARG A 190 22.28 -13.40 -8.95
C ARG A 190 22.05 -14.90 -9.14
N PRO A 191 23.11 -15.69 -9.39
CA PRO A 191 22.98 -17.14 -9.41
C PRO A 191 22.88 -17.69 -7.99
N HIS A 192 21.97 -18.64 -7.78
CA HIS A 192 21.85 -19.43 -6.56
C HIS A 192 22.40 -20.83 -6.79
N PHE A 193 23.40 -21.18 -5.99
CA PHE A 193 24.04 -22.49 -6.00
C PHE A 193 23.33 -23.38 -4.99
N HIS A 194 23.03 -24.61 -5.40
CA HIS A 194 22.51 -25.59 -4.45
C HIS A 194 23.67 -26.15 -3.64
N SER A 195 23.63 -25.93 -2.33
CA SER A 195 24.48 -26.69 -1.43
C SER A 195 23.75 -27.99 -1.12
N ASP A 196 24.23 -29.13 -1.64
CA ASP A 196 23.73 -30.47 -1.30
C ASP A 196 24.09 -30.87 0.15
N ALA A 197 24.14 -29.91 1.07
CA ALA A 197 24.43 -30.13 2.49
C ALA A 197 23.20 -30.70 3.19
N SER A 198 22.82 -31.93 2.84
CA SER A 198 21.85 -32.75 3.58
C SER A 198 22.48 -33.41 4.81
N HIS A 199 23.44 -32.75 5.47
CA HIS A 199 23.92 -33.16 6.78
C HIS A 199 23.38 -32.20 7.84
N PRO A 200 22.25 -32.55 8.49
CA PRO A 200 21.73 -31.81 9.61
C PRO A 200 22.54 -32.21 10.85
N ASN A 201 23.76 -31.70 11.00
CA ASN A 201 24.47 -31.79 12.26
C ASN A 201 25.21 -30.48 12.50
N ASP A 202 24.74 -29.78 13.55
CA ASP A 202 25.47 -28.86 14.42
C ASP A 202 26.72 -28.18 13.84
N VAL A 203 26.66 -26.86 13.66
CA VAL A 203 27.44 -25.88 14.44
C VAL A 203 27.14 -24.47 13.95
N THR A 204 26.86 -23.63 14.94
CA THR A 204 26.73 -22.18 15.01
C THR A 204 27.36 -21.37 13.87
N ALA A 205 26.54 -20.47 13.31
CA ALA A 205 26.87 -19.51 12.27
C ALA A 205 28.12 -18.65 12.58
N SER A 206 28.98 -18.54 11.58
CA SER A 206 29.90 -17.41 11.42
C SER A 206 29.98 -17.08 9.94
N SER A 207 29.33 -15.99 9.54
CA SER A 207 29.43 -15.40 8.22
C SER A 207 30.79 -14.72 8.09
N SER A 208 31.77 -15.41 7.53
CA SER A 208 33.03 -14.79 7.10
C SER A 208 32.97 -14.48 5.60
N ASN A 209 33.24 -13.23 5.28
CA ASN A 209 33.51 -12.76 3.92
C ASN A 209 34.74 -13.50 3.40
N PHE A 210 34.59 -14.26 2.31
CA PHE A 210 35.69 -15.00 1.69
C PHE A 210 36.46 -14.06 0.77
N ASP A 211 37.54 -13.46 1.28
CA ASP A 211 38.59 -12.85 0.46
C ASP A 211 39.51 -13.96 -0.07
N LEU A 212 39.55 -14.08 -1.40
CA LEU A 212 40.46 -14.97 -2.12
C LEU A 212 41.89 -14.43 -2.06
N GLN A 213 42.73 -14.98 -1.18
CA GLN A 213 44.19 -14.94 -1.33
C GLN A 213 44.83 -16.31 -1.19
N THR A 214 45.90 -16.45 -1.96
CA THR A 214 46.46 -17.66 -2.56
C THR A 214 47.57 -18.31 -1.72
N ALA A 215 47.75 -19.62 -1.94
CA ALA A 215 48.96 -20.45 -1.80
C ALA A 215 49.17 -21.23 -0.49
N GLY A 216 48.80 -22.52 -0.57
CA GLY A 216 49.27 -23.58 0.32
C GLY A 216 48.83 -24.94 -0.25
N THR A 217 49.75 -25.63 -0.93
CA THR A 217 49.55 -26.95 -1.55
C THR A 217 49.52 -28.04 -0.49
N ASP A 218 48.32 -28.46 -0.08
CA ASP A 218 48.09 -29.77 0.54
C ASP A 218 47.15 -30.59 -0.35
N ILE A 219 47.58 -31.82 -0.63
CA ILE A 219 46.94 -32.78 -1.54
C ILE A 219 45.72 -33.36 -0.82
N ILE A 220 44.57 -32.71 -0.98
CA ILE A 220 43.26 -33.22 -0.58
C ILE A 220 42.60 -33.85 -1.81
N SER A 221 42.17 -35.09 -1.68
CA SER A 221 41.43 -35.83 -2.71
C SER A 221 40.21 -35.03 -3.19
N PRO A 222 40.08 -34.75 -4.50
CA PRO A 222 38.97 -33.95 -5.00
C PRO A 222 37.71 -34.81 -5.10
N SER A 223 36.80 -34.71 -4.12
CA SER A 223 35.40 -35.01 -4.40
C SER A 223 34.82 -33.82 -5.18
N ASP A 224 35.11 -33.79 -6.49
CA ASP A 224 34.78 -32.73 -7.45
C ASP A 224 33.27 -32.65 -7.78
N SER A 225 32.42 -32.46 -6.79
CA SER A 225 31.06 -31.98 -7.06
C SER A 225 31.11 -30.47 -7.28
N VAL A 226 31.39 -30.06 -8.52
CA VAL A 226 31.31 -28.64 -8.91
C VAL A 226 29.89 -28.13 -8.59
N PRO A 227 29.73 -27.05 -7.80
CA PRO A 227 28.43 -26.55 -7.42
C PRO A 227 27.63 -26.18 -8.67
N SER A 228 26.45 -26.77 -8.82
CA SER A 228 25.56 -26.51 -9.95
C SER A 228 24.63 -25.33 -9.64
N ILE A 229 24.55 -24.38 -10.57
CA ILE A 229 23.56 -23.29 -10.50
C ILE A 229 22.20 -23.89 -10.83
N LYS A 230 21.24 -23.80 -9.89
CA LYS A 230 19.87 -24.28 -10.09
C LYS A 230 18.89 -23.15 -10.40
N GLN A 231 19.17 -21.94 -9.92
CA GLN A 231 18.25 -20.83 -10.00
C GLN A 231 19.01 -19.51 -10.21
N TRP A 232 18.40 -18.58 -10.93
CA TRP A 232 18.79 -17.17 -10.96
C TRP A 232 17.70 -16.35 -10.31
N SER A 233 18.05 -15.30 -9.56
CA SER A 233 17.05 -14.37 -9.05
C SER A 233 17.47 -12.92 -9.16
N THR A 234 16.50 -12.03 -9.12
CA THR A 234 16.69 -10.59 -8.97
C THR A 234 15.52 -10.01 -8.19
N THR A 235 15.77 -8.90 -7.50
CA THR A 235 14.74 -8.17 -6.74
C THR A 235 14.71 -6.75 -7.27
N LEU A 236 13.51 -6.27 -7.57
CA LEU A 236 13.25 -4.96 -8.12
C LEU A 236 12.43 -4.17 -7.11
N GLU A 237 12.94 -3.00 -6.72
CA GLU A 237 12.20 -2.06 -5.87
C GLU A 237 11.39 -1.12 -6.76
N VAL A 238 10.09 -1.02 -6.50
CA VAL A 238 9.18 -0.14 -7.22
C VAL A 238 8.51 0.77 -6.20
N LEU A 239 8.64 2.08 -6.42
CA LEU A 239 7.90 3.08 -5.65
C LEU A 239 6.54 3.28 -6.31
N LEU A 240 5.47 2.94 -5.60
CA LEU A 240 4.11 3.15 -6.06
C LEU A 240 3.56 4.41 -5.39
N PRO A 241 3.33 5.50 -6.15
CA PRO A 241 2.59 6.64 -5.63
C PRO A 241 1.12 6.23 -5.43
N VAL A 242 0.56 6.73 -4.33
CA VAL A 242 -0.82 6.50 -3.93
C VAL A 242 -1.44 7.87 -3.72
N GLU A 243 -2.33 8.22 -4.66
CA GLU A 243 -2.96 9.53 -4.74
C GLU A 243 -4.12 9.63 -3.76
N GLY A 244 -4.17 10.78 -3.06
CA GLY A 244 -5.30 11.16 -2.21
C GLY A 244 -5.35 10.48 -0.84
N ALA A 245 -6.35 10.88 -0.07
CA ALA A 245 -6.59 10.38 1.28
C ALA A 245 -7.32 9.03 1.21
N LEU A 246 -6.60 7.93 1.46
CA LEU A 246 -7.22 6.63 1.63
C LEU A 246 -7.83 6.49 3.03
N ILE A 247 -9.02 5.91 3.09
CA ILE A 247 -9.61 5.42 4.34
C ILE A 247 -8.69 4.32 4.91
N PRO A 248 -8.38 4.31 6.21
CA PRO A 248 -7.62 3.23 6.83
C PRO A 248 -8.24 1.86 6.60
N THR A 249 -7.41 0.84 6.63
CA THR A 249 -7.84 -0.54 6.73
C THR A 249 -8.51 -0.73 8.10
N PHE A 250 -9.72 -1.26 8.12
CA PHE A 250 -10.43 -1.52 9.37
C PHE A 250 -11.30 -2.76 9.22
N CYS A 251 -11.59 -3.40 10.34
CA CYS A 251 -12.61 -4.44 10.43
C CYS A 251 -13.43 -4.22 11.69
N SER A 252 -14.74 -4.09 11.53
CA SER A 252 -15.73 -4.02 12.60
C SER A 252 -16.65 -5.23 12.52
N ALA A 253 -17.62 -5.33 13.44
CA ALA A 253 -18.62 -6.38 13.38
C ALA A 253 -19.38 -6.41 12.05
N ILE A 254 -19.71 -5.26 11.45
CA ILE A 254 -20.64 -5.20 10.30
C ILE A 254 -20.05 -4.60 9.04
N ALA A 255 -18.86 -4.03 9.12
CA ALA A 255 -18.17 -3.40 8.00
C ALA A 255 -16.67 -3.63 8.07
N SER A 256 -16.04 -3.88 6.93
CA SER A 256 -14.59 -4.04 6.80
C SER A 256 -14.13 -3.38 5.53
N ARG A 257 -12.97 -2.73 5.57
CA ARG A 257 -12.31 -2.17 4.39
C ARG A 257 -10.90 -2.70 4.31
N GLN A 258 -10.57 -3.29 3.18
CA GLN A 258 -9.30 -3.92 2.88
C GLN A 258 -8.76 -3.36 1.57
N TYR A 259 -7.45 -3.36 1.43
CA TYR A 259 -6.78 -2.94 0.21
C TYR A 259 -5.92 -4.07 -0.33
N SER A 260 -5.86 -4.16 -1.65
CA SER A 260 -4.87 -4.98 -2.35
C SER A 260 -4.21 -4.17 -3.45
N ILE A 261 -2.96 -4.47 -3.74
CA ILE A 261 -2.33 -3.99 -4.96
C ILE A 261 -2.58 -5.06 -6.03
N VAL A 262 -2.78 -4.64 -7.27
CA VAL A 262 -2.90 -5.55 -8.41
C VAL A 262 -1.77 -5.21 -9.37
N ALA A 263 -0.82 -6.12 -9.52
CA ALA A 263 0.32 -5.96 -10.41
C ALA A 263 0.13 -6.82 -11.66
N ARG A 264 0.08 -6.18 -12.82
CA ARG A 264 0.09 -6.81 -14.14
C ARG A 264 1.43 -6.59 -14.80
N ILE A 265 2.21 -7.65 -14.96
CA ILE A 265 3.61 -7.57 -15.36
C ILE A 265 3.79 -8.34 -16.68
N LYS A 266 4.26 -7.63 -17.71
CA LYS A 266 4.53 -8.20 -19.02
C LYS A 266 6.03 -8.14 -19.33
N VAL A 267 6.59 -9.25 -19.77
CA VAL A 267 7.97 -9.29 -20.29
C VAL A 267 7.98 -8.73 -21.72
N LYS A 268 8.76 -7.67 -21.96
CA LYS A 268 8.89 -7.06 -23.29
C LYS A 268 9.70 -7.97 -24.21
N GLY A 269 9.24 -8.08 -25.46
CA GLY A 269 9.95 -8.84 -26.50
C GLY A 269 9.91 -10.37 -26.34
N GLY A 270 9.24 -10.90 -25.32
CA GLY A 270 9.14 -12.34 -25.08
C GLY A 270 7.73 -12.91 -25.34
N PRO A 271 7.62 -14.23 -25.57
CA PRO A 271 6.33 -14.93 -25.70
C PRO A 271 5.67 -15.24 -24.34
N LEU A 272 6.23 -14.76 -23.24
CA LEU A 272 5.71 -14.99 -21.90
C LEU A 272 4.33 -14.35 -21.73
N LYS A 273 3.43 -15.08 -21.05
CA LYS A 273 2.13 -14.57 -20.64
C LYS A 273 2.31 -13.41 -19.65
N GLU A 274 1.29 -12.56 -19.57
CA GLU A 274 1.22 -11.54 -18.52
C GLU A 274 1.09 -12.23 -17.15
N PHE A 275 1.95 -11.82 -16.21
CA PHE A 275 1.88 -12.23 -14.82
C PHE A 275 0.89 -11.32 -14.10
N LEU A 276 -0.07 -11.92 -13.40
CA LEU A 276 -1.04 -11.21 -12.57
C LEU A 276 -0.76 -11.57 -11.12
N LEU A 277 -0.40 -10.57 -10.32
CA LEU A 277 -0.20 -10.71 -8.88
C LEU A 277 -1.21 -9.82 -8.16
N GLU A 278 -1.73 -10.31 -7.04
CA GLU A 278 -2.58 -9.56 -6.13
C GLU A 278 -2.11 -9.83 -4.70
N MET A 279 -1.80 -8.78 -3.96
CA MET A 279 -1.22 -8.87 -2.62
C MET A 279 -1.95 -7.88 -1.70
N PRO A 280 -2.21 -8.24 -0.45
CA PRO A 280 -2.82 -7.33 0.50
C PRO A 280 -1.89 -6.14 0.74
N VAL A 281 -2.47 -4.99 1.04
CA VAL A 281 -1.73 -3.85 1.56
C VAL A 281 -2.51 -3.25 2.71
N GLN A 282 -1.80 -2.91 3.77
CA GLN A 282 -2.38 -2.24 4.92
C GLN A 282 -2.27 -0.74 4.74
N ASN A 283 -3.36 -0.03 5.02
CA ASN A 283 -3.37 1.41 5.14
C ASN A 283 -3.74 1.78 6.57
N HIS A 284 -3.03 2.71 7.18
CA HIS A 284 -3.36 3.18 8.53
C HIS A 284 -3.13 4.68 8.68
N CYS A 285 -3.78 5.25 9.70
CA CYS A 285 -3.75 6.67 9.99
C CYS A 285 -3.27 6.84 11.43
N SER A 286 -2.04 7.32 11.59
CA SER A 286 -1.48 7.66 12.88
C SER A 286 -1.79 9.13 13.21
N PRO A 287 -2.16 9.46 14.47
CA PRO A 287 -2.38 10.83 14.86
C PRO A 287 -1.12 11.67 14.64
N PRO A 288 -1.24 12.96 14.29
CA PRO A 288 -0.08 13.84 14.16
C PRO A 288 0.73 13.81 15.47
N PRO A 289 2.07 13.76 15.40
CA PRO A 289 2.92 13.65 16.60
C PRO A 289 2.71 14.79 17.62
N ASN A 290 2.15 15.92 17.18
CA ASN A 290 1.91 17.09 18.02
C ASN A 290 0.48 17.16 18.60
N ALA A 291 -0.45 16.29 18.18
CA ALA A 291 -1.85 16.33 18.65
C ALA A 291 -2.00 15.92 20.13
N LEU A 292 -1.03 15.18 20.69
CA LEU A 292 -1.06 14.70 22.07
C LEU A 292 -0.38 15.64 23.08
N GLN A 293 0.25 16.73 22.64
CA GLN A 293 0.96 17.66 23.54
C GLN A 293 0.14 18.88 23.95
N SER A 294 -1.07 19.09 23.41
CA SER A 294 -1.88 20.29 23.72
C SER A 294 -2.80 20.15 24.94
N THR A 295 -2.86 18.99 25.59
CA THR A 295 -3.69 18.77 26.78
C THR A 295 -2.82 18.79 28.05
N GLY A 296 -2.36 19.97 28.45
CA GLY A 296 -1.72 20.16 29.74
C GLY A 296 -1.16 21.57 29.90
N ASN A 297 -1.83 22.39 30.70
CA ASN A 297 -1.38 23.70 31.23
C ASN A 297 -1.84 24.97 30.51
N THR A 298 -3.11 25.05 30.10
CA THR A 298 -3.79 26.35 30.11
C THR A 298 -4.88 26.34 31.17
N GLN A 299 -4.44 26.37 32.44
CA GLN A 299 -5.26 26.87 33.53
C GLN A 299 -5.43 28.38 33.26
N THR A 300 -6.46 28.73 32.48
CA THR A 300 -6.88 30.12 32.33
C THR A 300 -7.44 30.56 33.68
N ASP A 301 -6.56 31.12 34.50
CA ASP A 301 -6.89 31.89 35.68
C ASP A 301 -7.58 33.19 35.19
N TRP A 302 -8.89 33.10 34.96
CA TRP A 302 -9.76 34.26 34.72
C TRP A 302 -9.96 35.00 36.05
N SER A 303 -8.89 35.62 36.55
CA SER A 303 -9.00 36.65 37.58
C SER A 303 -9.40 37.96 36.91
N GLY A 304 -10.65 38.37 37.15
CA GLY A 304 -11.22 39.60 36.65
C GLY A 304 -10.37 40.81 37.02
N ARG A 305 -9.85 41.51 36.01
CA ARG A 305 -9.18 42.80 36.17
C ARG A 305 -10.11 43.90 35.68
N ASN A 306 -10.86 44.48 36.62
CA ASN A 306 -11.52 45.77 36.45
C ASN A 306 -10.45 46.84 36.19
N GLY A 307 -10.39 47.33 34.96
CA GLY A 307 -9.54 48.46 34.56
C GLY A 307 -10.40 49.56 33.97
N SER A 308 -10.83 50.51 34.81
CA SER A 308 -11.31 51.82 34.38
C SER A 308 -10.13 52.62 33.80
N GLY A 309 -10.22 53.01 32.53
CA GLY A 309 -9.17 53.79 31.86
C GLY A 309 -9.73 54.60 30.69
N THR A 310 -9.74 55.91 30.88
CA THR A 310 -10.24 57.00 30.03
C THR A 310 -9.54 57.19 28.66
N ARG A 311 -10.38 57.44 27.64
CA ARG A 311 -10.42 58.61 26.71
C ARG A 311 -9.27 58.85 25.71
N SER A 312 -9.72 59.13 24.47
CA SER A 312 -9.20 60.07 23.45
C SER A 312 -8.19 59.57 22.41
N GLY A 313 -8.59 59.63 21.14
CA GLY A 313 -7.65 59.75 20.01
C GLY A 313 -8.29 59.41 18.66
N ALA A 314 -8.79 60.41 17.96
CA ALA A 314 -9.32 60.32 16.60
C ALA A 314 -8.22 60.00 15.56
N SER A 315 -8.56 59.21 14.52
CA SER A 315 -8.12 59.42 13.12
C SER A 315 -8.78 58.38 12.19
N GLU A 316 -9.65 58.87 11.30
CA GLU A 316 -9.98 58.30 9.98
C GLU A 316 -8.89 58.72 8.96
N PRO A 317 -8.91 58.27 7.69
CA PRO A 317 -8.90 56.88 7.22
C PRO A 317 -7.80 56.70 6.13
N ALA A 318 -7.48 55.47 5.74
CA ALA A 318 -6.83 55.22 4.45
C ALA A 318 -7.33 53.90 3.87
N SER A 319 -8.24 54.04 2.92
CA SER A 319 -8.59 53.06 1.91
C SER A 319 -7.36 52.76 1.06
N ASP A 320 -6.90 51.51 1.02
CA ASP A 320 -6.10 51.02 -0.09
C ASP A 320 -6.84 49.91 -0.82
N VAL A 321 -7.08 50.25 -2.07
CA VAL A 321 -7.55 49.44 -3.18
C VAL A 321 -6.44 48.45 -3.53
N LEU A 322 -6.76 47.16 -3.66
CA LEU A 322 -5.97 46.28 -4.51
C LEU A 322 -6.89 45.66 -5.55
N ASP A 323 -6.62 46.09 -6.78
CA ASP A 323 -7.12 45.57 -8.03
C ASP A 323 -6.78 44.08 -8.22
N ALA A 324 -7.61 43.48 -9.06
CA ALA A 324 -7.40 42.25 -9.77
C ALA A 324 -6.05 42.24 -10.53
N ASP A 325 -5.45 41.06 -10.72
CA ASP A 325 -5.43 40.38 -12.02
C ASP A 325 -4.39 39.23 -12.07
N VAL A 326 -4.83 38.14 -12.70
CA VAL A 326 -4.11 37.35 -13.72
C VAL A 326 -2.81 36.65 -13.32
N LEU A 327 -2.89 35.31 -13.20
CA LEU A 327 -2.35 34.35 -14.18
C LEU A 327 -2.96 32.95 -13.95
#